data_AF-A0A3D2VTK4-F1
#
_entry.id   AF-A0A3D2VTK4-F1
#
_cell.length_a   1.000
_cell.length_b   1.000
_cell.length_c   1.000
_cell.angle_alpha   90.00
_cell.angle_beta   90.00
_cell.angle_gamma   90.00
#
_symmetry.space_group_name_H-M   'P 1'
#
loop_
_entity.id
_entity.type
_entity.pdbx_description
1 polymer ?
#
loop_
_entity_poly.entity_id
_entity_poly.type
_entity_poly.pdbx_seq_one_letter_code
_entity_poly.pdbx_strand_id
1 'polypeptide(L)' 'MSDARQAIRSAEAAGASQRSPDDFAASQRLLLEAQKRLKAGAYDTAKQFALEARDQAIRAREKALQPGPAQFAPR' A
#
# COMPACT_ATOMS: atom_id res chain seq x y z
N MET A 1 0.85 -8.31 -11.04
CA MET A 1 1.74 -7.45 -10.21
C MET A 1 1.82 -5.99 -10.65
N SER A 2 1.45 -5.63 -11.89
CA SER A 2 1.48 -4.21 -12.32
C SER A 2 0.58 -3.33 -11.43
N ASP A 3 -0.62 -3.82 -11.11
CA ASP A 3 -1.62 -3.09 -10.33
C ASP A 3 -1.14 -2.77 -8.91
N ALA A 4 -0.49 -3.73 -8.23
CA ALA A 4 0.07 -3.53 -6.90
C ALA A 4 1.17 -2.46 -6.89
N ARG A 5 2.06 -2.49 -7.90
CA ARG A 5 3.12 -1.48 -8.05
C ARG A 5 2.55 -0.09 -8.34
N GLN A 6 1.53 0.00 -9.19
CA GLN A 6 0.87 1.27 -9.46
C GLN A 6 0.21 1.83 -8.20
N ALA A 7 -0.51 0.99 -7.45
CA ALA A 7 -1.15 1.39 -6.20
C ALA A 7 -0.13 1.90 -5.17
N ILE A 8 1.01 1.21 -5.00
CA ILE A 8 2.08 1.64 -4.10
C ILE A 8 2.63 3.02 -4.50
N ARG A 9 2.90 3.25 -5.79
CA ARG A 9 3.35 4.57 -6.26
C ARG A 9 2.30 5.66 -6.02
N SER A 10 1.02 5.36 -6.23
CA SER A 10 -0.05 6.31 -5.94
C SER A 10 -0.17 6.62 -4.44
N ALA A 11 0.07 5.64 -3.57
CA ALA A 11 0.10 5.84 -2.12
C ALA A 11 1.30 6.71 -1.70
N GLU A 12 2.48 6.42 -2.24
CA GLU A 12 3.68 7.22 -2.01
C GLU A 12 3.49 8.67 -2.43
N ALA A 13 2.97 8.91 -3.64
CA ALA A 13 2.67 10.24 -4.15
C ALA A 13 1.64 11.01 -3.29
N ALA A 14 0.75 10.29 -2.60
CA ALA A 14 -0.20 10.87 -1.65
C ALA A 14 0.42 11.16 -0.26
N GLY A 15 1.68 10.81 -0.02
CA GLY A 15 2.34 10.97 1.28
C GLY A 15 1.97 9.88 2.28
N ALA A 16 1.62 8.67 1.81
CA ALA A 16 1.26 7.56 2.69
C ALA A 16 2.41 7.11 3.61
N SER A 17 3.67 7.31 3.22
CA SER A 17 4.84 7.04 4.07
C SER A 17 4.83 7.84 5.38
N GLN A 18 4.20 9.02 5.40
CA GLN A 18 4.09 9.88 6.58
C GLN A 18 2.75 9.74 7.29
N ARG A 19 1.65 9.68 6.51
CA ARG A 19 0.28 9.71 7.04
C ARG A 19 -0.29 8.33 7.34
N SER A 20 0.25 7.28 6.73
CA SER A 20 -0.18 5.90 6.94
C SER A 20 1.00 4.91 6.82
N PRO A 21 2.05 5.09 7.65
CA PRO A 21 3.30 4.34 7.51
C PRO A 21 3.11 2.83 7.62
N ASP A 22 2.22 2.35 8.49
CA ASP A 22 1.98 0.93 8.71
C ASP A 22 1.40 0.24 7.47
N ASP A 23 0.32 0.78 6.90
CA ASP A 23 -0.29 0.23 5.68
C ASP A 23 0.66 0.35 4.47
N PHE A 24 1.42 1.44 4.39
CA PHE A 24 2.40 1.63 3.34
C PHE A 24 3.55 0.62 3.45
N ALA A 25 4.09 0.38 4.64
CA ALA A 25 5.11 -0.65 4.88
C ALA A 25 4.57 -2.07 4.61
N ALA A 26 3.33 -2.36 5.02
CA ALA A 26 2.68 -3.63 4.75
C ALA A 26 2.55 -3.88 3.24
N SER A 27 2.13 -2.88 2.46
CA SER A 27 2.01 -3.00 1.00
C SER A 27 3.34 -3.35 0.32
N GLN A 28 4.44 -2.73 0.74
CA GLN A 28 5.78 -2.99 0.22
C GLN A 28 6.27 -4.39 0.58
N ARG A 29 6.07 -4.81 1.84
CA ARG A 29 6.45 -6.15 2.32
C ARG A 29 5.71 -7.24 1.55
N LEU A 30 4.40 -7.09 1.36
CA LEU A 30 3.57 -8.04 0.61
C LEU A 30 4.02 -8.12 -0.85
N LEU A 31 4.37 -6.99 -1.48
CA LEU A 31 4.90 -7.00 -2.85
C LEU A 31 6.26 -7.74 -2.94
N LEU A 32 7.14 -7.58 -1.94
CA LEU A 32 8.40 -8.31 -1.88
C LEU A 32 8.18 -9.82 -1.73
N GLU A 33 7.25 -10.23 -0.85
CA GLU A 33 6.88 -11.65 -0.71
C GLU A 33 6.27 -12.20 -2.00
N ALA A 34 5.40 -11.43 -2.66
CA ALA A 34 4.83 -11.81 -3.95
C ALA A 34 5.93 -12.09 -4.99
N GLN A 35 6.97 -11.25 -5.05
CA GLN A 35 8.11 -11.45 -5.95
C GLN A 35 8.93 -12.70 -5.59
N LYS A 36 9.17 -12.96 -4.30
CA LYS A 36 9.86 -14.19 -3.87
C LYS A 36 9.08 -15.44 -4.29
N ARG A 37 7.76 -15.45 -4.08
CA ARG A 37 6.89 -16.57 -4.47
C ARG A 37 6.85 -16.77 -5.98
N LEU A 38 6.83 -15.69 -6.76
CA LEU A 38 6.90 -15.79 -8.22
C LEU A 38 8.22 -16.39 -8.69
N LYS A 39 9.35 -15.97 -8.11
CA LYS A 39 10.67 -16.57 -8.40
C LYS A 39 10.75 -18.06 -8.04
N ALA A 40 10.02 -18.48 -7.02
CA ALA A 40 9.91 -19.87 -6.60
C ALA A 40 8.90 -20.70 -7.41
N GLY A 41 8.23 -20.12 -8.42
CA GLY A 41 7.19 -20.80 -9.21
C GLY A 41 5.83 -20.93 -8.50
N ALA A 42 5.66 -20.34 -7.32
CA ALA A 42 4.41 -20.34 -6.56
C ALA A 42 3.49 -19.20 -7.04
N TYR A 43 2.94 -19.33 -8.25
CA TYR A 43 2.19 -18.26 -8.92
C TYR A 43 0.90 -17.87 -8.21
N ASP A 44 0.12 -18.83 -7.71
CA ASP A 44 -1.15 -18.52 -7.01
C ASP A 44 -0.89 -17.76 -5.71
N THR A 45 0.08 -18.20 -4.92
CA THR A 45 0.50 -17.50 -3.70
C THR A 45 1.06 -16.12 -4.03
N ALA A 46 1.87 -16.00 -5.09
CA ALA A 46 2.37 -14.70 -5.54
C ALA A 46 1.24 -13.74 -5.95
N LYS A 47 0.19 -14.27 -6.59
CA LYS A 47 -0.99 -13.49 -6.96
C LYS A 47 -1.75 -13.00 -5.72
N GLN A 48 -1.96 -13.86 -4.72
CA GLN A 48 -2.61 -13.47 -3.47
C GLN A 48 -1.85 -12.35 -2.77
N PHE A 49 -0.54 -12.52 -2.56
CA PHE A 49 0.30 -11.47 -1.96
C PHE A 49 0.28 -10.16 -2.76
N ALA A 50 0.23 -10.21 -4.09
CA ALA A 50 0.14 -9.01 -4.91
C ALA A 50 -1.22 -8.30 -4.79
N LEU A 51 -2.32 -9.04 -4.63
CA LEU A 51 -3.65 -8.46 -4.40
C LEU A 51 -3.72 -7.80 -3.02
N GLU A 52 -3.23 -8.49 -1.98
CA GLU A 52 -3.15 -7.91 -0.64
C GLU A 52 -2.26 -6.66 -0.61
N ALA A 53 -1.11 -6.69 -1.31
CA ALA A 53 -0.25 -5.52 -1.43
C ALA A 53 -0.98 -4.31 -2.04
N ARG A 54 -1.77 -4.55 -3.09
CA ARG A 54 -2.59 -3.51 -3.73
C ARG A 54 -3.59 -2.94 -2.75
N ASP A 55 -4.32 -3.79 -2.04
CA ASP A 55 -5.39 -3.36 -1.14
C ASP A 55 -4.81 -2.56 0.05
N GLN A 56 -3.64 -2.95 0.57
CA GLN A 56 -2.93 -2.15 1.57
C GLN A 56 -2.46 -0.80 1.04
N ALA A 57 -1.95 -0.75 -0.19
CA ALA A 57 -1.55 0.52 -0.80
C ALA A 57 -2.74 1.46 -1.02
N ILE A 58 -3.91 0.94 -1.40
CA ILE A 58 -5.13 1.72 -1.52
C ILE A 58 -5.53 2.31 -0.17
N ARG A 59 -5.58 1.49 0.89
CA ARG A 59 -5.86 1.96 2.27
C ARG A 59 -4.88 3.03 2.72
N ALA A 60 -3.59 2.82 2.47
CA ALA A 60 -2.54 3.77 2.82
C ALA A 60 -2.72 5.11 2.10
N ARG A 61 -3.06 5.07 0.81
CA ARG A 61 -3.38 6.25 0.01
C ARG A 61 -4.61 6.97 0.54
N GLU A 62 -5.69 6.26 0.84
CA GLU A 62 -6.94 6.84 1.34
C GLU A 62 -6.71 7.55 2.67
N LYS A 63 -6.03 6.91 3.62
CA LYS A 63 -5.65 7.52 4.90
C LYS A 63 -4.74 8.73 4.72
N ALA A 64 -3.83 8.68 3.74
CA ALA A 64 -3.03 9.84 3.41
C ALA A 64 -3.88 10.98 2.86
N LEU A 65 -4.83 10.71 1.97
CA LEU A 65 -5.69 11.76 1.40
C LEU A 65 -6.75 12.26 2.36
N GLN A 66 -7.06 11.53 3.44
CA GLN A 66 -7.94 12.04 4.48
C GLN A 66 -7.33 13.29 5.11
N PRO A 67 -8.06 14.41 5.18
CA PRO A 67 -7.65 15.52 6.01
C PRO A 67 -7.56 14.99 7.44
N GLY A 68 -6.36 15.00 8.02
CA GLY A 68 -6.19 14.75 9.46
C GLY A 68 -7.16 15.65 10.22
N PRO A 69 -7.65 15.25 11.41
CA PRO A 69 -8.75 15.92 12.10
C PRO A 69 -8.49 17.41 12.05
N ALA A 70 -9.32 18.10 11.25
CA ALA A 70 -9.24 19.53 11.10
C ALA A 70 -9.23 20.07 12.51
N GLN A 71 -8.17 20.80 12.80
CA GLN A 71 -7.95 21.48 14.06
C GLN A 71 -9.08 22.49 14.12
N PHE A 72 -10.22 22.09 14.69
CA PHE A 72 -11.32 22.97 15.00
C PHE A 72 -10.81 23.87 16.12
N ALA A 73 -10.07 24.91 15.76
CA ALA A 73 -9.80 26.04 16.62
C ALA A 73 -11.02 26.97 16.48
N PRO A 74 -11.91 27.05 17.49
CA PRO A 74 -12.89 28.14 17.53
C PRO A 74 -12.12 29.47 17.63
N ARG A 75 -12.55 30.45 16.83
CA ARG A 75 -12.01 31.82 16.81
C ARG A 75 -12.32 32.56 18.09
#